data_AF-A0A928LXP2-F1
#
_entry.id   AF-A0A928LXP2-F1
#
_cell.length_a   1.000
_cell.length_b   1.000
_cell.length_c   1.000
_cell.angle_alpha   90.00
_cell.angle_beta   90.00
_cell.angle_gamma   90.00
#
_symmetry.space_group_name_H-M   'P 1'
#
loop_
_entity.id
_entity.type
_entity.pdbx_description
1 polymer ?
#
loop_
_entity_poly.entity_id
_entity_poly.type
_entity_poly.pdbx_seq_one_letter_code
_entity_poly.pdbx_strand_id
1 'polypeptide(L)'
;MMVGGFLSLHHLSHGALHGIDRLLCGLLRCAVLRQHQNCCTACRHAQTEREQKCLSLHFKIPPFDISLPKKSRKLSFQFAQNMVYSMYHFLEAIIMAIDVLQEKIRKCKNPVMVGLDPYLPILPQHIVNDAFAANGQTIEGATAAYERFCTELIDALKNVVPAVKLQSACFEALGAQGIALMQKLSKYATELGYYVLIDSMRSDIGPVAEIHAQAMFDSVPIGQERYPLYQCDALTVNGYLGTDGIQPFLPYCKNAGKNIFVVLKTSNKSSREVQDLLSGDRVVYTAMADLLMRWSNGLYGKNGYSEIGAVVGATYPQTLKMLREKYDRMFFLVPGYGTQGGTAKKVQFAFDRFGHGAIIAASRSIICAWQKAGSDGTDYLTHAVAAAEQMKKDISKYVVIL
;
A
#
# COMPACT_ATOMS: atom_id res chain seq x y z
N MET A 1 -21.83 -10.13 43.66
CA MET A 1 -22.72 -11.28 43.96
C MET A 1 -23.19 -11.87 42.65
N MET A 2 -22.81 -13.14 42.42
CA MET A 2 -23.36 -14.18 41.53
C MET A 2 -23.68 -13.78 40.07
N VAL A 3 -22.95 -14.26 39.06
CA VAL A 3 -22.92 -15.65 38.53
C VAL A 3 -24.32 -16.19 38.21
N GLY A 4 -24.61 -16.43 36.93
CA GLY A 4 -25.69 -17.33 36.51
C GLY A 4 -26.19 -17.06 35.10
N GLY A 5 -25.92 -17.98 34.16
CA GLY A 5 -26.57 -17.93 32.84
C GLY A 5 -25.84 -18.51 31.62
N PHE A 6 -24.77 -19.29 31.79
CA PHE A 6 -24.38 -20.28 30.77
C PHE A 6 -25.37 -21.44 30.89
N LEU A 7 -26.31 -21.58 29.95
CA LEU A 7 -27.02 -22.81 29.54
C LEU A 7 -28.37 -22.48 28.89
N SER A 8 -28.40 -22.49 27.55
CA SER A 8 -29.56 -22.95 26.75
C SER A 8 -29.19 -22.97 25.27
N LEU A 9 -28.20 -23.80 24.92
CA LEU A 9 -27.94 -24.26 23.54
C LEU A 9 -28.25 -25.76 23.48
N HIS A 10 -29.48 -26.12 23.82
CA HIS A 10 -30.02 -27.46 23.58
C HIS A 10 -31.45 -27.31 23.09
N HIS A 11 -31.60 -26.94 21.81
CA HIS A 11 -32.69 -27.34 20.91
C HIS A 11 -32.49 -26.60 19.58
N LEU A 12 -31.45 -26.96 18.84
CA LEU A 12 -31.40 -26.76 17.40
C LEU A 12 -31.34 -28.16 16.79
N SER A 13 -32.41 -28.54 16.10
CA SER A 13 -32.45 -29.79 15.34
C SER A 13 -31.33 -29.81 14.30
N HIS A 14 -30.81 -31.00 13.96
CA HIS A 14 -29.75 -31.19 12.98
C HIS A 14 -29.98 -30.49 11.61
N GLY A 15 -31.23 -30.12 11.29
CA GLY A 15 -31.58 -29.34 10.10
C GLY A 15 -31.20 -27.85 10.17
N ALA A 16 -31.14 -27.23 11.35
CA ALA A 16 -30.79 -25.82 11.49
C ALA A 16 -29.29 -25.56 11.29
N LEU A 17 -28.43 -26.48 11.73
CA LEU A 17 -26.98 -26.45 11.48
C LEU A 17 -26.64 -26.64 9.99
N HIS A 18 -27.33 -27.55 9.30
CA HIS A 18 -27.16 -27.74 7.84
C HIS A 18 -27.64 -26.55 7.01
N GLY A 19 -28.66 -25.81 7.49
CA GLY A 19 -29.13 -24.59 6.84
C GLY A 19 -28.13 -23.43 6.95
N ILE A 20 -27.46 -23.32 8.11
CA ILE A 20 -26.41 -22.32 8.37
C ILE A 20 -25.18 -22.59 7.49
N ASP A 21 -24.72 -23.84 7.38
CA ASP A 21 -23.57 -24.21 6.53
C ASP A 21 -23.81 -23.92 5.04
N ARG A 22 -25.03 -24.16 4.53
CA ARG A 22 -25.37 -23.83 3.14
C ARG A 22 -25.48 -22.33 2.90
N LEU A 23 -25.97 -21.57 3.88
CA LEU A 23 -26.02 -20.10 3.81
C LEU A 23 -24.59 -19.51 3.81
N LEU A 24 -23.70 -20.04 4.65
CA LEU A 24 -22.28 -19.71 4.71
C LEU A 24 -21.57 -20.02 3.38
N CYS A 25 -21.79 -21.21 2.81
CA CYS A 25 -21.21 -21.58 1.51
C CYS A 25 -21.72 -20.70 0.36
N GLY A 26 -23.00 -20.29 0.39
CA GLY A 26 -23.59 -19.38 -0.60
C GLY A 26 -23.03 -17.95 -0.50
N LEU A 27 -22.85 -17.44 0.72
CA LEU A 27 -22.28 -16.11 0.96
C LEU A 27 -20.79 -16.03 0.62
N LEU A 28 -20.01 -17.08 0.92
CA LEU A 28 -18.61 -17.20 0.50
C LEU A 28 -18.45 -17.23 -1.03
N ARG A 29 -19.35 -17.92 -1.75
CA ARG A 29 -19.36 -17.88 -3.23
C ARG A 29 -19.73 -16.51 -3.78
N CYS A 30 -20.65 -15.79 -3.14
CA CYS A 30 -20.97 -14.40 -3.50
C CYS A 30 -19.82 -13.43 -3.25
N ALA A 31 -19.05 -13.59 -2.18
CA ALA A 31 -17.87 -12.76 -1.88
C ALA A 31 -16.74 -12.99 -2.90
N VAL A 32 -16.52 -14.25 -3.30
CA VAL A 32 -15.54 -14.61 -4.35
C VAL A 32 -16.00 -14.10 -5.73
N LEU A 33 -17.30 -14.16 -6.05
CA LEU A 33 -17.83 -13.66 -7.32
C LEU A 33 -17.85 -12.12 -7.40
N ARG A 34 -17.93 -11.40 -6.28
CA ARG A 34 -17.81 -9.92 -6.27
C ARG A 34 -16.42 -9.39 -6.63
N GLN A 35 -15.37 -10.23 -6.63
CA GLN A 35 -14.08 -9.85 -7.21
C GLN A 35 -14.08 -9.82 -8.76
N HIS A 36 -15.14 -10.33 -9.40
CA HIS A 36 -15.32 -10.30 -10.84
C HIS A 36 -16.71 -9.77 -11.20
N GLN A 37 -16.91 -8.44 -11.14
CA GLN A 37 -17.66 -7.64 -12.13
C GLN A 37 -18.08 -6.27 -11.59
N ASN A 38 -17.74 -5.23 -12.35
CA ASN A 38 -18.40 -3.93 -12.36
C ASN A 38 -19.88 -4.11 -12.68
N CYS A 39 -20.80 -3.78 -11.77
CA CYS A 39 -22.14 -3.35 -12.18
C CYS A 39 -22.89 -2.54 -11.10
N CYS A 40 -23.24 -1.32 -11.49
CA CYS A 40 -24.39 -0.50 -11.08
C CYS A 40 -24.49 0.09 -9.66
N THR A 41 -24.30 1.42 -9.67
CA THR A 41 -24.76 2.49 -8.76
C THR A 41 -26.29 2.57 -8.56
N ALA A 42 -27.00 1.44 -8.47
CA ALA A 42 -28.45 1.39 -8.28
C ALA A 42 -28.89 0.59 -7.03
N CYS A 43 -28.01 0.40 -6.04
CA CYS A 43 -28.31 -0.33 -4.79
C CYS A 43 -28.28 0.56 -3.54
N ARG A 44 -28.69 1.83 -3.65
CA ARG A 44 -29.10 2.61 -2.49
C ARG A 44 -30.61 2.83 -2.60
N HIS A 45 -31.37 2.05 -1.82
CA HIS A 45 -32.83 2.03 -1.68
C HIS A 45 -33.60 1.09 -2.63
N ALA A 46 -33.92 -0.13 -2.18
CA ALA A 46 -35.05 -0.89 -2.73
C ALA A 46 -35.58 -1.93 -1.72
N GLN A 47 -36.87 -1.80 -1.36
CA GLN A 47 -37.66 -2.72 -0.54
C GLN A 47 -38.77 -3.35 -1.41
N THR A 48 -38.52 -4.40 -2.21
CA THR A 48 -39.64 -5.07 -2.91
C THR A 48 -39.55 -6.60 -2.98
N GLU A 49 -40.73 -7.24 -2.90
CA GLU A 49 -40.96 -8.70 -2.93
C GLU A 49 -40.46 -9.40 -4.20
N ARG A 50 -40.23 -8.66 -5.29
CA ARG A 50 -39.83 -9.22 -6.59
C ARG A 50 -38.41 -9.82 -6.56
N GLU A 51 -37.50 -9.28 -5.76
CA GLU A 51 -36.11 -9.75 -5.67
C GLU A 51 -35.95 -10.94 -4.71
N GLN A 52 -36.83 -11.08 -3.72
CA GLN A 52 -36.86 -12.24 -2.81
C GLN A 52 -37.17 -13.55 -3.54
N LYS A 53 -37.96 -13.49 -4.63
CA LYS A 53 -38.18 -14.63 -5.54
C LYS A 53 -36.94 -14.99 -6.36
N CYS A 54 -36.05 -14.03 -6.65
CA CYS A 54 -34.84 -14.28 -7.45
C CYS A 54 -33.79 -15.05 -6.64
N LEU A 55 -33.63 -14.71 -5.35
CA LEU A 55 -32.74 -15.41 -4.42
C LEU A 55 -33.19 -16.86 -4.12
N SER A 56 -34.50 -17.13 -4.08
CA SER A 56 -35.03 -18.48 -3.82
C SER A 56 -34.88 -19.43 -5.02
N LEU A 57 -34.95 -18.91 -6.24
CA LEU A 57 -34.82 -19.70 -7.48
C LEU A 57 -33.38 -20.15 -7.77
N HIS A 58 -32.36 -19.41 -7.31
CA HIS A 58 -30.95 -19.73 -7.61
C HIS A 58 -30.19 -20.48 -6.49
N PHE A 59 -30.64 -20.41 -5.22
CA PHE A 59 -29.81 -20.86 -4.09
C PHE A 59 -30.42 -21.93 -3.16
N LYS A 60 -31.62 -22.47 -3.45
CA LYS A 60 -32.31 -23.47 -2.59
C LYS A 60 -32.27 -23.12 -1.09
N ILE A 61 -32.47 -21.84 -0.77
CA ILE A 61 -32.67 -21.38 0.61
C ILE A 61 -34.12 -21.74 1.00
N PRO A 62 -34.37 -22.38 2.15
CA PRO A 62 -35.74 -22.64 2.60
C PRO A 62 -36.51 -21.31 2.75
N PRO A 63 -37.80 -21.26 2.37
CA PRO A 63 -38.58 -20.03 2.47
C PRO A 63 -38.65 -19.55 3.93
N PHE A 64 -38.47 -18.24 4.12
CA PHE A 64 -38.59 -17.59 5.42
C PHE A 64 -40.00 -17.83 5.99
N ASP A 65 -40.09 -18.23 7.25
CA ASP A 65 -41.38 -18.46 7.91
C ASP A 65 -42.11 -17.12 8.14
N ILE A 66 -43.17 -16.92 7.35
CA ILE A 66 -44.00 -15.72 7.33
C ILE A 66 -45.00 -15.72 8.51
N SER A 67 -44.95 -16.71 9.41
CA SER A 67 -45.75 -16.73 10.64
C SER A 67 -45.17 -15.89 11.78
N LEU A 68 -43.88 -15.49 11.71
CA LEU A 68 -43.24 -14.75 12.79
C LEU A 68 -43.67 -13.27 12.86
N PRO A 69 -43.89 -12.69 14.06
CA PRO A 69 -44.25 -11.28 14.24
C PRO A 69 -43.21 -10.32 13.62
N LYS A 70 -43.66 -9.18 13.06
CA LYS A 70 -42.79 -8.16 12.42
C LYS A 70 -41.59 -7.73 13.28
N LYS A 71 -41.76 -7.66 14.60
CA LYS A 71 -40.71 -7.28 15.56
C LYS A 71 -39.58 -8.32 15.62
N SER A 72 -39.94 -9.61 15.58
CA SER A 72 -39.01 -10.73 15.57
C SER A 72 -38.23 -10.83 14.25
N ARG A 73 -38.83 -10.46 13.11
CA ARG A 73 -38.15 -10.40 11.81
C ARG A 73 -37.10 -9.29 11.72
N LYS A 74 -37.39 -8.11 12.29
CA LYS A 74 -36.39 -7.04 12.42
C LYS A 74 -35.22 -7.46 13.30
N LEU A 75 -35.51 -8.15 14.42
CA LEU A 75 -34.47 -8.63 15.33
C LEU A 75 -33.58 -9.70 14.66
N SER A 76 -34.16 -10.66 13.93
CA SER A 76 -33.41 -11.70 13.22
C SER A 76 -32.57 -11.14 12.06
N PHE A 77 -33.07 -10.11 11.36
CA PHE A 77 -32.33 -9.44 10.30
C PHE A 77 -31.16 -8.61 10.86
N GLN A 78 -31.39 -7.86 11.93
CA GLN A 78 -30.33 -7.11 12.64
C GLN A 78 -29.27 -8.06 13.21
N PHE A 79 -29.68 -9.21 13.76
CA PHE A 79 -28.77 -10.21 14.30
C PHE A 79 -27.93 -10.86 13.18
N ALA A 80 -28.56 -11.22 12.05
CA ALA A 80 -27.84 -11.75 10.89
C ALA A 80 -26.88 -10.72 10.27
N GLN A 81 -27.27 -9.44 10.18
CA GLN A 81 -26.38 -8.36 9.74
C GLN A 81 -25.21 -8.19 10.70
N ASN A 82 -25.45 -8.15 12.01
CA ASN A 82 -24.41 -8.03 13.02
C ASN A 82 -23.49 -9.26 13.05
N MET A 83 -24.02 -10.45 12.78
CA MET A 83 -23.22 -11.68 12.71
C MET A 83 -22.40 -11.73 11.43
N VAL A 84 -22.94 -11.32 10.27
CA VAL A 84 -22.17 -11.19 9.02
C VAL A 84 -21.11 -10.09 9.13
N TYR A 85 -21.42 -8.97 9.78
CA TYR A 85 -20.48 -7.88 10.03
C TYR A 85 -19.38 -8.29 11.02
N SER A 86 -19.76 -8.95 12.11
CA SER A 86 -18.83 -9.52 13.08
C SER A 86 -17.99 -10.61 12.46
N MET A 87 -18.54 -11.45 11.58
CA MET A 87 -17.83 -12.54 10.93
C MET A 87 -16.99 -12.05 9.74
N TYR A 88 -17.36 -10.96 9.06
CA TYR A 88 -16.49 -10.22 8.13
C TYR A 88 -15.29 -9.63 8.87
N HIS A 89 -15.50 -9.00 10.02
CA HIS A 89 -14.42 -8.51 10.87
C HIS A 89 -13.62 -9.63 11.59
N PHE A 90 -14.21 -10.82 11.75
CA PHE A 90 -13.52 -11.99 12.33
C PHE A 90 -12.76 -12.80 11.26
N LEU A 91 -13.19 -12.73 9.99
CA LEU A 91 -12.52 -13.34 8.83
C LEU A 91 -11.46 -12.43 8.20
N GLU A 92 -11.59 -11.11 8.34
CA GLU A 92 -10.47 -10.20 8.21
C GLU A 92 -9.60 -10.29 9.48
N ALA A 93 -8.75 -11.31 9.54
CA ALA A 93 -7.43 -11.04 10.08
C ALA A 93 -6.93 -9.82 9.31
N ILE A 94 -6.75 -8.69 10.00
CA ILE A 94 -6.34 -7.42 9.40
C ILE A 94 -5.16 -7.74 8.49
N ILE A 95 -5.37 -7.64 7.18
CA ILE A 95 -4.35 -8.00 6.22
C ILE A 95 -3.30 -6.91 6.32
N MET A 96 -2.17 -7.27 6.92
CA MET A 96 -1.05 -6.37 7.14
C MET A 96 -0.50 -5.90 5.79
N ALA A 97 -0.34 -4.60 5.60
CA ALA A 97 0.14 -3.99 4.35
C ALA A 97 1.50 -4.56 3.95
N ILE A 98 2.38 -4.81 4.92
CA ILE A 98 3.69 -5.37 4.64
C ILE A 98 3.63 -6.80 4.09
N ASP A 99 2.65 -7.59 4.53
CA ASP A 99 2.42 -8.93 3.98
C ASP A 99 1.87 -8.86 2.56
N VAL A 100 0.96 -7.90 2.28
CA VAL A 100 0.46 -7.63 0.92
C VAL A 100 1.62 -7.29 -0.02
N LEU A 101 2.52 -6.42 0.43
CA LEU A 101 3.72 -6.06 -0.34
C LEU A 101 4.59 -7.29 -0.62
N GLN A 102 4.87 -8.09 0.41
CA GLN A 102 5.66 -9.31 0.28
C GLN A 102 5.01 -10.30 -0.70
N GLU A 103 3.69 -10.50 -0.62
CA GLU A 103 2.95 -11.36 -1.55
C GLU A 103 3.00 -10.88 -2.99
N LYS A 104 2.85 -9.56 -3.22
CA LYS A 104 2.97 -8.98 -4.56
C LYS A 104 4.39 -9.17 -5.11
N ILE A 105 5.44 -8.96 -4.30
CA ILE A 105 6.83 -9.21 -4.68
C ILE A 105 7.01 -10.68 -5.12
N ARG A 106 6.46 -11.62 -4.34
CA ARG A 106 6.52 -13.07 -4.65
C ARG A 106 5.77 -13.40 -5.93
N LYS A 107 4.56 -12.88 -6.12
CA LYS A 107 3.74 -13.10 -7.31
C LYS A 107 4.40 -12.56 -8.58
N CYS A 108 4.98 -11.37 -8.52
CA CYS A 108 5.71 -10.76 -9.65
C CYS A 108 7.12 -11.36 -9.84
N LYS A 109 7.62 -12.09 -8.84
CA LYS A 109 9.04 -12.46 -8.67
C LYS A 109 9.97 -11.27 -8.91
N ASN A 110 9.54 -10.10 -8.47
CA ASN A 110 10.19 -8.83 -8.76
C ASN A 110 10.12 -7.94 -7.52
N PRO A 111 11.26 -7.59 -6.90
CA PRO A 111 11.28 -6.76 -5.71
C PRO A 111 11.47 -5.28 -6.07
N VAL A 112 11.11 -4.86 -7.28
CA VAL A 112 11.28 -3.47 -7.74
C VAL A 112 10.01 -2.68 -7.43
N MET A 113 10.19 -1.51 -6.82
CA MET A 113 9.18 -0.46 -6.74
C MET A 113 9.59 0.67 -7.68
N VAL A 114 8.74 0.99 -8.66
CA VAL A 114 9.04 2.10 -9.57
C VAL A 114 8.70 3.43 -8.91
N GLY A 115 9.65 4.37 -8.88
CA GLY A 115 9.42 5.74 -8.45
C GLY A 115 8.96 6.61 -9.61
N LEU A 116 7.77 7.17 -9.48
CA LEU A 116 7.19 8.16 -10.38
C LEU A 116 7.56 9.54 -9.83
N ASP A 117 8.71 10.04 -10.29
CA ASP A 117 9.28 11.30 -9.85
C ASP A 117 9.38 12.28 -11.04
N PRO A 118 8.24 12.67 -11.67
CA PRO A 118 8.26 13.47 -12.89
C PRO A 118 8.82 14.88 -12.63
N TYR A 119 9.61 15.37 -13.59
CA TYR A 119 9.89 16.79 -13.74
C TYR A 119 10.18 17.11 -15.20
N LEU A 120 9.79 18.30 -15.69
CA LEU A 120 9.79 18.63 -17.12
C LEU A 120 11.06 18.18 -17.89
N PRO A 121 12.30 18.43 -17.42
CA PRO A 121 13.53 17.99 -18.09
C PRO A 121 13.69 16.48 -18.37
N ILE A 122 12.95 15.60 -17.70
CA ILE A 122 13.05 14.14 -17.91
C ILE A 122 11.90 13.55 -18.71
N LEU A 123 10.87 14.34 -19.00
CA LEU A 123 9.75 13.89 -19.80
C LEU A 123 10.18 13.82 -21.29
N PRO A 124 9.65 12.86 -22.07
CA PRO A 124 9.77 12.88 -23.52
C PRO A 124 9.26 14.20 -24.10
N GLN A 125 10.02 14.80 -25.02
CA GLN A 125 9.74 16.15 -25.51
C GLN A 125 8.38 16.24 -26.21
N HIS A 126 7.94 15.17 -26.89
CA HIS A 126 6.64 15.13 -27.54
C HIS A 126 5.48 15.24 -26.54
N ILE A 127 5.59 14.63 -25.35
CA ILE A 127 4.58 14.75 -24.28
C ILE A 127 4.49 16.20 -23.80
N VAL A 128 5.64 16.84 -23.59
CA VAL A 128 5.70 18.24 -23.13
C VAL A 128 5.12 19.18 -24.19
N ASN A 129 5.51 18.98 -25.45
CA ASN A 129 5.03 19.79 -26.57
C ASN A 129 3.51 19.66 -26.76
N ASP A 130 2.97 18.43 -26.73
CA ASP A 130 1.54 18.18 -26.87
C ASP A 130 0.74 18.84 -25.74
N ALA A 131 1.23 18.69 -24.49
CA ALA A 131 0.58 19.26 -23.32
C ALA A 131 0.58 20.79 -23.33
N PHE A 132 1.70 21.41 -23.77
CA PHE A 132 1.83 22.85 -23.91
C PHE A 132 1.06 23.41 -25.11
N ALA A 133 0.92 22.65 -26.20
CA ALA A 133 0.07 23.02 -27.31
C ALA A 133 -1.41 23.08 -26.90
N ALA A 134 -1.84 22.15 -26.03
CA ALA A 134 -3.22 22.09 -25.57
C ALA A 134 -3.55 23.08 -24.43
N ASN A 135 -2.63 23.31 -23.49
CA ASN A 135 -2.91 24.03 -22.24
C ASN A 135 -1.99 25.24 -21.98
N GLY A 136 -1.13 25.57 -22.96
CA GLY A 136 -0.10 26.60 -22.83
C GLY A 136 1.09 26.17 -21.96
N GLN A 137 2.14 26.99 -21.96
CA GLN A 137 3.30 26.83 -21.07
C GLN A 137 2.97 27.32 -19.66
N THR A 138 2.08 26.59 -18.98
CA THR A 138 1.49 26.97 -17.69
C THR A 138 1.61 25.83 -16.69
N ILE A 139 1.20 26.06 -15.43
CA ILE A 139 1.08 24.98 -14.43
C ILE A 139 0.12 23.89 -14.90
N GLU A 140 -0.94 24.26 -15.61
CA GLU A 140 -1.91 23.32 -16.19
C GLU A 140 -1.24 22.47 -17.28
N GLY A 141 -0.49 23.08 -18.19
CA GLY A 141 0.28 22.34 -19.20
C GLY A 141 1.33 21.41 -18.61
N ALA A 142 2.05 21.84 -17.57
CA ALA A 142 3.00 20.98 -16.87
C ALA A 142 2.30 19.82 -16.14
N THR A 143 1.17 20.09 -15.50
CA THR A 143 0.34 19.07 -14.81
C THR A 143 -0.17 18.04 -15.82
N ALA A 144 -0.66 18.47 -16.99
CA ALA A 144 -1.11 17.58 -18.06
C ALA A 144 0.04 16.69 -18.60
N ALA A 145 1.24 17.26 -18.75
CA ALA A 145 2.42 16.49 -19.15
C ALA A 145 2.79 15.42 -18.10
N TYR A 146 2.77 15.78 -16.81
CA TYR A 146 3.06 14.85 -15.72
C TYR A 146 2.00 13.75 -15.64
N GLU A 147 0.72 14.12 -15.81
CA GLU A 147 -0.40 13.18 -15.80
C GLU A 147 -0.24 12.12 -16.89
N ARG A 148 -0.04 12.55 -18.14
CA ARG A 148 0.12 11.63 -19.27
C ARG A 148 1.31 10.70 -19.04
N PHE A 149 2.47 11.26 -18.72
CA PHE A 149 3.69 10.50 -18.49
C PHE A 149 3.54 9.46 -17.37
N CYS A 150 2.97 9.85 -16.21
CA CYS A 150 2.81 8.93 -15.09
C CYS A 150 1.73 7.88 -15.35
N THR A 151 0.60 8.25 -15.96
CA THR A 151 -0.50 7.32 -16.25
C THR A 151 -0.04 6.24 -17.23
N GLU A 152 0.62 6.63 -18.33
CA GLU A 152 1.13 5.68 -19.33
C GLU A 152 2.20 4.74 -18.73
N LEU A 153 3.06 5.23 -17.82
CA LEU A 153 4.02 4.39 -17.08
C LEU A 153 3.34 3.40 -16.12
N ILE A 154 2.32 3.84 -15.39
CA ILE A 154 1.53 2.98 -14.50
C ILE A 154 0.89 1.85 -15.31
N ASP A 155 0.34 2.14 -16.48
CA ASP A 155 -0.26 1.12 -17.35
C ASP A 155 0.79 0.13 -17.88
N ALA A 156 1.90 0.63 -18.41
CA ALA A 156 2.95 -0.18 -18.99
C ALA A 156 3.61 -1.14 -17.99
N LEU A 157 3.69 -0.75 -16.70
CA LEU A 157 4.40 -1.50 -15.67
C LEU A 157 3.51 -2.44 -14.83
N LYS A 158 2.18 -2.47 -15.06
CA LYS A 158 1.18 -3.09 -14.17
C LYS A 158 1.44 -4.56 -13.84
N ASN A 159 1.96 -5.31 -14.80
CA ASN A 159 2.27 -6.73 -14.65
C ASN A 159 3.77 -7.01 -14.47
N VAL A 160 4.59 -5.96 -14.40
CA VAL A 160 6.06 -6.05 -14.35
C VAL A 160 6.54 -5.84 -12.92
N VAL A 161 6.01 -4.85 -12.20
CA VAL A 161 6.44 -4.49 -10.85
C VAL A 161 5.27 -4.56 -9.86
N PRO A 162 5.50 -4.97 -8.59
CA PRO A 162 4.45 -5.07 -7.58
C PRO A 162 3.95 -3.72 -7.03
N ALA A 163 4.77 -2.67 -7.14
CA ALA A 163 4.58 -1.44 -6.39
C ALA A 163 5.01 -0.19 -7.15
N VAL A 164 4.36 0.93 -6.84
CA VAL A 164 4.73 2.27 -7.29
C VAL A 164 4.97 3.19 -6.08
N LYS A 165 5.87 4.16 -6.26
CA LYS A 165 6.14 5.23 -5.32
C LYS A 165 5.88 6.57 -5.98
N LEU A 166 5.09 7.44 -5.35
CA LEU A 166 4.88 8.83 -5.79
C LEU A 166 5.77 9.76 -4.95
N GLN A 167 6.69 10.50 -5.59
CA GLN A 167 7.49 11.51 -4.88
C GLN A 167 6.70 12.80 -4.69
N SER A 168 6.27 13.09 -3.46
CA SER A 168 5.35 14.22 -3.21
C SER A 168 5.92 15.55 -3.70
N ALA A 169 7.23 15.78 -3.54
CA ALA A 169 7.91 17.00 -3.97
C ALA A 169 7.72 17.33 -5.46
N CYS A 170 7.65 16.32 -6.35
CA CYS A 170 7.42 16.53 -7.78
C CYS A 170 6.04 17.14 -8.05
N PHE A 171 5.04 16.73 -7.27
CA PHE A 171 3.67 17.19 -7.39
C PHE A 171 3.43 18.49 -6.62
N GLU A 172 4.01 18.63 -5.42
CA GLU A 172 3.99 19.86 -4.63
C GLU A 172 4.54 21.07 -5.41
N ALA A 173 5.54 20.85 -6.29
CA ALA A 173 6.11 21.88 -7.14
C ALA A 173 5.10 22.52 -8.14
N LEU A 174 3.98 21.85 -8.43
CA LEU A 174 2.90 22.35 -9.27
C LEU A 174 1.71 22.91 -8.45
N GLY A 175 1.89 23.08 -7.13
CA GLY A 175 0.88 23.62 -6.22
C GLY A 175 -0.36 22.72 -6.12
N ALA A 176 -1.55 23.35 -5.98
CA ALA A 176 -2.80 22.63 -5.77
C ALA A 176 -3.15 21.66 -6.91
N GLN A 177 -2.84 22.01 -8.16
CA GLN A 177 -3.08 21.14 -9.31
C GLN A 177 -2.21 19.87 -9.26
N GLY A 178 -0.95 20.01 -8.86
CA GLY A 178 -0.08 18.86 -8.67
C GLY A 178 -0.52 17.95 -7.52
N ILE A 179 -0.95 18.51 -6.39
CA ILE A 179 -1.51 17.71 -5.29
C ILE A 179 -2.75 16.93 -5.74
N ALA A 180 -3.66 17.57 -6.48
CA ALA A 180 -4.83 16.90 -7.05
C ALA A 180 -4.42 15.77 -8.03
N LEU A 181 -3.37 16.00 -8.83
CA LEU A 181 -2.82 14.97 -9.71
C LEU A 181 -2.24 13.79 -8.90
N MET A 182 -1.51 14.05 -7.82
CA MET A 182 -0.97 12.99 -6.95
C MET A 182 -2.10 12.14 -6.35
N GLN A 183 -3.20 12.76 -5.90
CA GLN A 183 -4.40 12.05 -5.43
C GLN A 183 -4.97 11.16 -6.53
N LYS A 184 -5.15 11.72 -7.74
CA LYS A 184 -5.64 11.00 -8.92
C LYS A 184 -4.76 9.79 -9.26
N LEU A 185 -3.45 9.96 -9.34
CA LEU A 185 -2.51 8.89 -9.69
C LEU A 185 -2.42 7.82 -8.59
N SER A 186 -2.47 8.21 -7.30
CA SER A 186 -2.48 7.26 -6.18
C SER A 186 -3.69 6.33 -6.22
N LYS A 187 -4.87 6.91 -6.50
CA LYS A 187 -6.12 6.17 -6.69
C LYS A 187 -6.03 5.27 -7.93
N TYR A 188 -5.58 5.81 -9.06
CA TYR A 188 -5.47 5.05 -10.30
C TYR A 188 -4.54 3.82 -10.16
N ALA A 189 -3.37 3.99 -9.55
CA ALA A 189 -2.46 2.89 -9.28
C ALA A 189 -3.08 1.84 -8.33
N THR A 190 -3.79 2.29 -7.29
CA THR A 190 -4.50 1.40 -6.36
C THR A 190 -5.58 0.58 -7.08
N GLU A 191 -6.38 1.20 -7.96
CA GLU A 191 -7.41 0.53 -8.76
C GLU A 191 -6.83 -0.51 -9.73
N LEU A 192 -5.59 -0.30 -10.20
CA LEU A 192 -4.85 -1.27 -11.00
C LEU A 192 -4.18 -2.37 -10.16
N GLY A 193 -4.29 -2.32 -8.83
CA GLY A 193 -3.80 -3.34 -7.92
C GLY A 193 -2.32 -3.23 -7.62
N TYR A 194 -1.70 -2.05 -7.78
CA TYR A 194 -0.37 -1.80 -7.24
C TYR A 194 -0.39 -1.71 -5.72
N TYR A 195 0.77 -1.98 -5.13
CA TYR A 195 1.09 -1.43 -3.82
C TYR A 195 1.56 0.03 -3.97
N VAL A 196 0.94 0.97 -3.28
CA VAL A 196 1.18 2.41 -3.48
C VAL A 196 1.85 3.03 -2.26
N LEU A 197 3.04 3.59 -2.47
CA LEU A 197 3.77 4.37 -1.47
C LEU A 197 3.77 5.86 -1.84
N ILE A 198 3.44 6.73 -0.88
CA ILE A 198 3.68 8.17 -1.01
C ILE A 198 4.97 8.53 -0.28
N ASP A 199 5.93 9.09 -1.01
CA ASP A 199 7.21 9.51 -0.46
C ASP A 199 7.17 11.00 -0.11
N SER A 200 6.79 11.30 1.14
CA SER A 200 6.60 12.68 1.63
C SER A 200 7.67 13.11 2.64
N MET A 201 8.31 12.15 3.33
CA MET A 201 9.34 12.38 4.36
C MET A 201 8.99 13.46 5.38
N ARG A 202 7.69 13.62 5.70
CA ARG A 202 7.25 14.63 6.69
C ARG A 202 7.72 14.26 8.10
N SER A 203 7.84 15.28 8.93
CA SER A 203 8.39 15.20 10.29
C SER A 203 7.70 16.24 11.16
N ASP A 204 6.56 15.86 11.73
CA ASP A 204 5.78 16.69 12.65
C ASP A 204 5.58 15.94 13.96
N ILE A 205 4.99 16.58 14.98
CA ILE A 205 4.68 15.97 16.28
C ILE A 205 3.24 16.25 16.70
N GLY A 206 2.71 15.39 17.57
CA GLY A 206 1.43 15.61 18.25
C GLY A 206 0.28 15.85 17.25
N PRO A 207 -0.58 16.87 17.47
CA PRO A 207 -1.76 17.10 16.63
C PRO A 207 -1.47 17.30 15.15
N VAL A 208 -0.32 17.87 14.79
CA VAL A 208 0.04 18.10 13.37
C VAL A 208 0.35 16.77 12.68
N ALA A 209 1.08 15.88 13.35
CA ALA A 209 1.33 14.53 12.85
C ALA A 209 0.04 13.69 12.79
N GLU A 210 -0.91 13.88 13.71
CA GLU A 210 -2.24 13.25 13.66
C GLU A 210 -3.05 13.69 12.43
N ILE A 211 -3.06 15.00 12.13
CA ILE A 211 -3.71 15.53 10.92
C ILE A 211 -3.09 14.91 9.67
N HIS A 212 -1.76 14.80 9.63
CA HIS A 212 -1.06 14.20 8.49
C HIS A 212 -1.39 12.70 8.34
N ALA A 213 -1.37 11.94 9.44
CA ALA A 213 -1.73 10.53 9.43
C ALA A 213 -3.19 10.31 8.98
N GLN A 214 -4.13 11.11 9.49
CA GLN A 214 -5.53 11.05 9.09
C GLN A 214 -5.71 11.38 7.60
N ALA A 215 -5.03 12.42 7.10
CA ALA A 215 -5.12 12.81 5.71
C ALA A 215 -4.62 11.69 4.77
N MET A 216 -3.50 11.05 5.11
CA MET A 216 -2.86 10.03 4.25
C MET A 216 -3.50 8.64 4.34
N PHE A 217 -3.98 8.23 5.51
CA PHE A 217 -4.38 6.84 5.77
C PHE A 217 -5.87 6.61 6.04
N ASP A 218 -6.64 7.67 6.29
CA ASP A 218 -8.08 7.58 6.50
C ASP A 218 -8.80 8.64 5.67
N SER A 219 -9.55 9.52 6.32
CA SER A 219 -10.46 10.46 5.69
C SER A 219 -10.57 11.69 6.55
N VAL A 220 -10.58 12.86 5.91
CA VAL A 220 -10.78 14.13 6.58
C VAL A 220 -12.27 14.29 6.90
N PRO A 221 -12.66 14.49 8.16
CA PRO A 221 -14.05 14.76 8.53
C PRO A 221 -14.41 16.21 8.22
N ILE A 222 -15.47 16.43 7.43
CA ILE A 222 -16.03 17.76 7.16
C ILE A 222 -17.55 17.67 7.39
N GLY A 223 -18.01 18.25 8.50
CA GLY A 223 -19.39 18.08 8.95
C GLY A 223 -19.70 16.61 9.25
N GLN A 224 -20.72 16.06 8.59
CA GLN A 224 -21.11 14.65 8.73
C GLN A 224 -20.42 13.73 7.71
N GLU A 225 -19.70 14.31 6.74
CA GLU A 225 -19.09 13.57 5.63
C GLU A 225 -17.60 13.30 5.92
N ARG A 226 -17.09 12.22 5.30
CA ARG A 226 -15.68 11.83 5.36
C ARG A 226 -15.09 11.77 3.96
N TYR A 227 -13.94 12.42 3.77
CA TYR A 227 -13.30 12.56 2.45
C TYR A 227 -11.96 11.81 2.45
N PRO A 228 -11.87 10.62 1.82
CA PRO A 228 -10.60 9.95 1.59
C PRO A 228 -9.85 10.67 0.48
N LEU A 229 -8.70 11.26 0.81
CA LEU A 229 -7.95 12.12 -0.11
C LEU A 229 -6.88 11.35 -0.88
N TYR A 230 -6.15 10.47 -0.20
CA TYR A 230 -5.05 9.71 -0.77
C TYR A 230 -5.33 8.21 -0.66
N GLN A 231 -5.14 7.48 -1.75
CA GLN A 231 -5.18 6.02 -1.72
C GLN A 231 -3.74 5.51 -1.75
N CYS A 232 -3.23 5.18 -0.56
CA CYS A 232 -1.90 4.60 -0.41
C CYS A 232 -1.89 3.53 0.68
N ASP A 233 -0.94 2.62 0.55
CA ASP A 233 -0.64 1.57 1.53
C ASP A 233 0.46 2.01 2.50
N ALA A 234 1.34 2.91 2.04
CA ALA A 234 2.57 3.28 2.69
C ALA A 234 2.89 4.77 2.63
N LEU A 235 3.63 5.24 3.63
CA LEU A 235 4.19 6.59 3.69
C LEU A 235 5.66 6.56 4.14
N THR A 236 6.53 7.37 3.55
CA THR A 236 7.84 7.66 4.17
C THR A 236 7.72 8.75 5.22
N VAL A 237 8.36 8.55 6.37
CA VAL A 237 8.37 9.53 7.48
C VAL A 237 9.77 9.68 8.05
N ASN A 238 10.05 10.83 8.66
CA ASN A 238 11.31 11.05 9.37
C ASN A 238 11.12 10.85 10.88
N GLY A 239 11.90 9.94 11.48
CA GLY A 239 11.82 9.63 12.91
C GLY A 239 12.61 10.59 13.81
N TYR A 240 13.24 11.63 13.26
CA TYR A 240 14.17 12.51 14.00
C TYR A 240 13.56 13.12 15.27
N LEU A 241 12.27 13.48 15.24
CA LEU A 241 11.56 14.07 16.39
C LEU A 241 11.16 13.03 17.46
N GLY A 242 11.51 11.76 17.26
CA GLY A 242 11.26 10.69 18.21
C GLY A 242 9.83 10.14 18.13
N THR A 243 9.41 9.47 19.22
CA THR A 243 8.14 8.73 19.29
C THR A 243 6.93 9.60 18.97
N ASP A 244 6.92 10.87 19.39
CA ASP A 244 5.79 11.78 19.21
C ASP A 244 5.47 12.07 17.74
N GLY A 245 6.47 11.91 16.85
CA GLY A 245 6.27 12.04 15.40
C GLY A 245 5.87 10.75 14.70
N ILE A 246 5.95 9.60 15.37
CA ILE A 246 5.67 8.27 14.81
C ILE A 246 4.40 7.65 15.37
N GLN A 247 4.15 7.86 16.67
CA GLN A 247 2.99 7.35 17.38
C GLN A 247 1.65 7.62 16.67
N PRO A 248 1.41 8.78 16.05
CA PRO A 248 0.15 9.06 15.33
C PRO A 248 -0.14 8.10 14.16
N PHE A 249 0.87 7.46 13.59
CA PHE A 249 0.72 6.54 12.45
C PHE A 249 0.45 5.09 12.89
N LEU A 250 0.83 4.73 14.13
CA LEU A 250 0.78 3.35 14.62
C LEU A 250 -0.63 2.74 14.67
N PRO A 251 -1.71 3.48 15.04
CA PRO A 251 -3.07 2.94 15.01
C PRO A 251 -3.49 2.49 13.61
N TYR A 252 -3.09 3.23 12.56
CA TYR A 252 -3.38 2.86 11.18
C TYR A 252 -2.56 1.63 10.75
N CYS A 253 -1.32 1.53 11.20
CA CYS A 253 -0.50 0.34 10.96
C CYS A 253 -1.11 -0.91 11.60
N LYS A 254 -1.66 -0.76 12.81
CA LYS A 254 -2.29 -1.87 13.53
C LYS A 254 -3.64 -2.28 12.96
N ASN A 255 -4.46 -1.29 12.60
CA ASN A 255 -5.90 -1.50 12.43
C ASN A 255 -6.42 -1.28 11.00
N ALA A 256 -5.64 -0.64 10.13
CA ALA A 256 -6.11 -0.18 8.81
C ALA A 256 -5.26 -0.70 7.65
N GLY A 257 -4.37 -1.67 7.90
CA GLY A 257 -3.49 -2.25 6.88
C GLY A 257 -2.67 -1.17 6.19
N LYS A 258 -1.91 -0.39 6.98
CA LYS A 258 -1.01 0.67 6.50
C LYS A 258 0.39 0.41 7.01
N ASN A 259 1.39 1.03 6.38
CA ASN A 259 2.73 1.03 6.94
C ASN A 259 3.45 2.36 6.77
N ILE A 260 4.51 2.50 7.54
CA ILE A 260 5.42 3.62 7.45
C ILE A 260 6.85 3.13 7.22
N PHE A 261 7.57 3.82 6.36
CA PHE A 261 9.00 3.61 6.16
C PHE A 261 9.76 4.78 6.78
N VAL A 262 10.41 4.53 7.91
CA VAL A 262 11.13 5.56 8.66
C VAL A 262 12.54 5.72 8.08
N VAL A 263 12.95 6.96 7.86
CA VAL A 263 14.30 7.26 7.36
C VAL A 263 15.36 6.78 8.35
N LEU A 264 16.28 5.93 7.88
CA LEU A 264 17.32 5.32 8.70
C LEU A 264 18.73 5.67 8.23
N LYS A 265 19.13 5.10 7.08
CA LYS A 265 20.42 5.37 6.44
C LYS A 265 20.18 5.69 4.98
N THR A 266 20.28 6.94 4.57
CA THR A 266 19.98 7.36 3.19
C THR A 266 21.17 7.13 2.25
N SER A 267 20.91 7.13 0.95
CA SER A 267 21.88 6.79 -0.09
C SER A 267 22.79 7.94 -0.55
N ASN A 268 22.50 9.18 -0.16
CA ASN A 268 23.29 10.37 -0.52
C ASN A 268 24.64 10.41 0.20
N LYS A 269 25.64 11.05 -0.43
CA LYS A 269 27.02 11.14 0.09
C LYS A 269 27.10 11.80 1.47
N SER A 270 26.37 12.89 1.68
CA SER A 270 26.33 13.66 2.93
C SER A 270 25.57 12.97 4.07
N SER A 271 24.95 11.81 3.82
CA SER A 271 24.22 11.07 4.87
C SER A 271 25.06 10.78 6.11
N ARG A 272 26.39 10.69 5.96
CA ARG A 272 27.35 10.43 7.03
C ARG A 272 27.51 11.59 8.03
N GLU A 273 27.10 12.80 7.66
CA GLU A 273 27.24 13.99 8.52
C GLU A 273 26.41 13.88 9.80
N VAL A 274 25.26 13.20 9.74
CA VAL A 274 24.38 13.01 10.91
C VAL A 274 24.19 11.53 11.23
N GLN A 275 23.91 10.69 10.23
CA GLN A 275 23.44 9.33 10.48
C GLN A 275 24.55 8.42 11.03
N ASP A 276 25.81 8.71 10.69
CA ASP A 276 26.99 7.98 11.15
C ASP A 276 27.61 8.58 12.43
N LEU A 277 27.04 9.66 12.99
CA LEU A 277 27.50 10.21 14.27
C LEU A 277 27.31 9.20 15.40
N LEU A 278 28.23 9.20 16.36
CA LEU A 278 28.11 8.40 17.58
C LEU A 278 27.14 9.05 18.56
N SER A 279 26.22 8.25 19.10
CA SER A 279 25.30 8.57 20.18
C SER A 279 25.49 7.52 21.28
N GLY A 280 26.41 7.81 22.20
CA GLY A 280 26.92 6.81 23.14
C GLY A 280 27.82 5.79 22.44
N ASP A 281 27.46 4.52 22.52
CA ASP A 281 28.18 3.36 21.95
C ASP A 281 27.70 2.94 20.56
N ARG A 282 26.68 3.62 20.02
CA ARG A 282 26.06 3.29 18.73
C ARG A 282 25.99 4.51 17.82
N VAL A 283 25.97 4.27 16.52
CA VAL A 283 25.72 5.32 15.52
C VAL A 283 24.24 5.68 15.45
N VAL A 284 23.91 6.92 15.08
CA VAL A 284 22.54 7.47 15.05
C VAL A 284 21.57 6.56 14.28
N TYR A 285 21.93 6.06 13.10
CA TYR A 285 21.04 5.18 12.35
C TYR A 285 20.76 3.85 13.07
N THR A 286 21.68 3.36 13.91
CA THR A 286 21.44 2.14 14.71
C THR A 286 20.55 2.45 15.92
N ALA A 287 20.74 3.60 16.55
CA ALA A 287 19.84 4.07 17.62
C ALA A 287 18.39 4.23 17.13
N MET A 288 18.23 4.74 15.91
CA MET A 288 16.93 4.84 15.24
C MET A 288 16.37 3.45 14.92
N ALA A 289 17.18 2.50 14.45
CA ALA A 289 16.72 1.13 14.21
C ALA A 289 16.18 0.47 15.49
N ASP A 290 16.83 0.72 16.63
CA ASP A 290 16.35 0.26 17.93
C ASP A 290 14.99 0.90 18.30
N LEU A 291 14.76 2.17 17.95
CA LEU A 291 13.45 2.83 18.13
C LEU A 291 12.38 2.18 17.26
N LEU A 292 12.66 1.93 15.97
CA LEU A 292 11.74 1.24 15.06
C LEU A 292 11.31 -0.11 15.63
N MET A 293 12.24 -0.90 16.16
CA MET A 293 11.92 -2.19 16.76
C MET A 293 11.04 -2.06 18.01
N ARG A 294 11.22 -1.01 18.82
CA ARG A 294 10.33 -0.74 19.96
C ARG A 294 8.92 -0.37 19.51
N TRP A 295 8.80 0.52 18.51
CA TRP A 295 7.50 0.90 17.96
C TRP A 295 6.79 -0.26 17.24
N SER A 296 7.55 -1.23 16.73
CA SER A 296 7.04 -2.41 16.02
C SER A 296 6.32 -3.43 16.91
N ASN A 297 6.28 -3.23 18.23
CA ASN A 297 5.70 -4.20 19.15
C ASN A 297 4.21 -4.47 18.84
N GLY A 298 3.88 -5.70 18.46
CA GLY A 298 2.53 -6.09 18.06
C GLY A 298 2.12 -5.65 16.64
N LEU A 299 3.06 -5.22 15.81
CA LEU A 299 2.84 -4.78 14.42
C LEU A 299 3.55 -5.68 13.40
N TYR A 300 3.63 -6.98 13.69
CA TYR A 300 4.28 -7.95 12.80
C TYR A 300 3.25 -8.71 11.97
N GLY A 301 3.48 -8.77 10.66
CA GLY A 301 2.72 -9.59 9.73
C GLY A 301 3.04 -11.09 9.85
N LYS A 302 2.31 -11.91 9.10
CA LYS A 302 2.47 -13.37 9.04
C LYS A 302 3.81 -13.80 8.50
N ASN A 303 4.45 -12.98 7.65
CA ASN A 303 5.80 -13.22 7.16
C ASN A 303 6.87 -12.79 8.19
N GLY A 304 6.48 -12.31 9.37
CA GLY A 304 7.38 -11.93 10.47
C GLY A 304 7.93 -10.51 10.38
N TYR A 305 7.64 -9.76 9.32
CA TYR A 305 8.09 -8.37 9.15
C TYR A 305 7.16 -7.38 9.82
N SER A 306 7.74 -6.27 10.29
CA SER A 306 6.99 -5.15 10.89
C SER A 306 6.33 -4.25 9.84
N GLU A 307 5.18 -3.66 10.17
CA GLU A 307 4.57 -2.51 9.46
C GLU A 307 5.35 -1.21 9.65
N ILE A 308 6.38 -1.20 10.49
CA ILE A 308 7.34 -0.12 10.57
C ILE A 308 8.61 -0.57 9.86
N GLY A 309 8.72 -0.18 8.60
CA GLY A 309 9.88 -0.42 7.78
C GLY A 309 10.94 0.67 7.94
N ALA A 310 12.12 0.43 7.36
CA ALA A 310 13.21 1.39 7.32
C ALA A 310 13.60 1.75 5.89
N VAL A 311 13.94 3.02 5.68
CA VAL A 311 14.59 3.49 4.45
C VAL A 311 16.09 3.32 4.58
N VAL A 312 16.67 2.41 3.79
CA VAL A 312 18.10 2.06 3.85
C VAL A 312 18.71 2.08 2.45
N GLY A 313 19.69 2.96 2.21
CA GLY A 313 20.23 3.24 0.89
C GLY A 313 21.08 2.10 0.31
N ALA A 314 20.88 1.83 -0.98
CA ALA A 314 21.62 0.82 -1.75
C ALA A 314 23.14 1.06 -1.85
N THR A 315 23.61 2.26 -1.51
CA THR A 315 25.02 2.67 -1.65
C THR A 315 25.91 2.18 -0.51
N TYR A 316 25.34 1.71 0.60
CA TYR A 316 26.05 1.24 1.80
C TYR A 316 25.82 -0.27 2.09
N PRO A 317 26.41 -1.19 1.30
CA PRO A 317 26.14 -2.63 1.39
C PRO A 317 26.51 -3.26 2.75
N GLN A 318 27.58 -2.77 3.40
CA GLN A 318 27.96 -3.27 4.73
C GLN A 318 26.94 -2.86 5.79
N THR A 319 26.37 -1.65 5.68
CA THR A 319 25.29 -1.21 6.55
C THR A 319 24.02 -2.03 6.32
N LEU A 320 23.65 -2.29 5.06
CA LEU A 320 22.53 -3.20 4.74
C LEU A 320 22.72 -4.58 5.38
N LYS A 321 23.90 -5.18 5.21
CA LYS A 321 24.23 -6.50 5.77
C LYS A 321 24.10 -6.50 7.28
N MET A 322 24.75 -5.56 7.96
CA MET A 322 24.71 -5.45 9.42
C MET A 322 23.28 -5.25 9.93
N LEU A 323 22.52 -4.35 9.30
CA LEU A 323 21.13 -4.09 9.69
C LEU A 323 20.24 -5.32 9.47
N ARG A 324 20.39 -6.04 8.35
CA ARG A 324 19.62 -7.28 8.10
C ARG A 324 19.96 -8.37 9.12
N GLU A 325 21.24 -8.52 9.48
CA GLU A 325 21.69 -9.50 10.48
C GLU A 325 21.17 -9.18 11.89
N LYS A 326 21.16 -7.89 12.27
CA LYS A 326 20.74 -7.45 13.61
C LYS A 326 19.22 -7.29 13.76
N TYR A 327 18.52 -6.87 12.70
CA TYR A 327 17.11 -6.54 12.70
C TYR A 327 16.35 -7.36 11.64
N ASP A 328 16.32 -8.68 11.85
CA ASP A 328 15.77 -9.66 10.92
C ASP A 328 14.29 -9.42 10.53
N ARG A 329 13.49 -8.84 11.44
CA ARG A 329 12.06 -8.51 11.24
C ARG A 329 11.81 -7.13 10.64
N MET A 330 12.83 -6.34 10.35
CA MET A 330 12.64 -5.02 9.75
C MET A 330 12.51 -5.15 8.22
N PHE A 331 11.46 -4.56 7.64
CA PHE A 331 11.33 -4.50 6.19
C PHE A 331 12.08 -3.28 5.64
N PHE A 332 12.85 -3.46 4.57
CA PHE A 332 13.65 -2.37 3.99
C PHE A 332 13.04 -1.82 2.71
N LEU A 333 12.80 -0.51 2.68
CA LEU A 333 12.68 0.26 1.46
C LEU A 333 14.08 0.71 1.05
N VAL A 334 14.55 0.27 -0.11
CA VAL A 334 15.95 0.42 -0.52
C VAL A 334 16.06 1.36 -1.73
N PRO A 335 16.19 2.68 -1.53
CA PRO A 335 16.42 3.63 -2.61
C PRO A 335 17.89 3.65 -3.05
N GLY A 336 18.13 4.24 -4.23
CA GLY A 336 19.49 4.52 -4.71
C GLY A 336 20.07 3.47 -5.67
N TYR A 337 19.25 2.52 -6.15
CA TYR A 337 19.65 1.63 -7.23
C TYR A 337 19.86 2.40 -8.54
N GLY A 338 20.90 2.06 -9.29
CA GLY A 338 21.18 2.66 -10.60
C GLY A 338 21.91 4.00 -10.47
N THR A 339 21.22 5.11 -10.68
CA THR A 339 21.85 6.45 -10.86
C THR A 339 22.70 6.91 -9.68
N GLN A 340 22.44 6.43 -8.47
CA GLN A 340 23.23 6.77 -7.27
C GLN A 340 24.37 5.76 -6.98
N GLY A 341 24.54 4.73 -7.81
CA GLY A 341 25.61 3.74 -7.70
C GLY A 341 25.27 2.49 -6.89
N GLY A 342 24.01 2.31 -6.49
CA GLY A 342 23.49 1.03 -6.02
C GLY A 342 23.41 0.02 -7.16
N THR A 343 23.74 -1.25 -6.89
CA THR A 343 23.75 -2.34 -7.88
C THR A 343 23.11 -3.59 -7.30
N ALA A 344 22.72 -4.55 -8.15
CA ALA A 344 22.15 -5.84 -7.72
C ALA A 344 23.03 -6.54 -6.66
N LYS A 345 24.34 -6.57 -6.88
CA LYS A 345 25.33 -7.12 -5.94
C LYS A 345 25.34 -6.41 -4.58
N LYS A 346 25.03 -5.10 -4.53
CA LYS A 346 24.99 -4.35 -3.26
C LYS A 346 23.66 -4.56 -2.54
N VAL A 347 22.56 -4.54 -3.27
CA VAL A 347 21.21 -4.63 -2.66
C VAL A 347 20.86 -6.04 -2.19
N GLN A 348 21.59 -7.08 -2.61
CA GLN A 348 21.37 -8.46 -2.13
C GLN A 348 21.39 -8.55 -0.60
N PHE A 349 22.21 -7.73 0.07
CA PHE A 349 22.33 -7.71 1.53
C PHE A 349 21.10 -7.13 2.24
N ALA A 350 20.15 -6.55 1.50
CA ALA A 350 18.88 -6.09 2.06
C ALA A 350 17.90 -7.23 2.33
N PHE A 351 18.02 -8.34 1.61
CA PHE A 351 17.08 -9.45 1.66
C PHE A 351 17.49 -10.49 2.69
N ASP A 352 16.51 -11.23 3.19
CA ASP A 352 16.76 -12.43 3.98
C ASP A 352 17.19 -13.62 3.10
N ARG A 353 17.43 -14.78 3.73
CA ARG A 353 17.84 -16.01 3.03
C ARG A 353 16.83 -16.56 2.03
N PHE A 354 15.57 -16.10 2.06
CA PHE A 354 14.49 -16.51 1.17
C PHE A 354 14.14 -15.45 0.12
N GLY A 355 14.92 -14.37 0.05
CA GLY A 355 14.68 -13.24 -0.85
C GLY A 355 13.52 -12.36 -0.43
N HIS A 356 13.18 -12.34 0.86
CA HIS A 356 12.09 -11.56 1.45
C HIS A 356 12.62 -10.34 2.21
N GLY A 357 11.70 -9.48 2.67
CA GLY A 357 12.01 -8.42 3.64
C GLY A 357 12.56 -7.11 3.06
N ALA A 358 12.62 -6.98 1.74
CA ALA A 358 13.06 -5.74 1.11
C ALA A 358 12.36 -5.47 -0.21
N ILE A 359 12.26 -4.18 -0.55
CA ILE A 359 11.84 -3.70 -1.86
C ILE A 359 12.81 -2.61 -2.35
N ILE A 360 13.18 -2.66 -3.62
CA ILE A 360 14.18 -1.80 -4.25
C ILE A 360 13.46 -0.66 -4.96
N ALA A 361 13.58 0.56 -4.43
CA ALA A 361 12.99 1.74 -5.04
C ALA A 361 13.90 2.29 -6.15
N ALA A 362 13.37 2.35 -7.37
CA ALA A 362 14.08 2.80 -8.56
C ALA A 362 13.21 3.75 -9.39
N SER A 363 13.73 4.95 -9.65
CA SER A 363 13.03 6.01 -10.40
C SER A 363 13.70 6.25 -11.75
N ARG A 364 14.65 7.20 -11.82
CA ARG A 364 15.37 7.58 -13.06
C ARG A 364 16.05 6.42 -13.80
N SER A 365 16.44 5.35 -13.12
CA SER A 365 17.00 4.16 -13.78
C SER A 365 15.97 3.41 -14.63
N ILE A 366 14.67 3.62 -14.39
CA ILE A 366 13.55 3.03 -15.11
C ILE A 366 12.87 4.10 -15.98
N ILE A 367 12.35 5.17 -15.39
CA ILE A 367 11.52 6.16 -16.11
C ILE A 367 12.31 7.01 -17.11
N CYS A 368 13.63 7.10 -16.95
CA CYS A 368 14.55 7.78 -17.88
C CYS A 368 15.42 6.78 -18.68
N ALA A 369 15.07 5.49 -18.72
CA ALA A 369 15.89 4.48 -19.39
C ALA A 369 16.09 4.78 -20.88
N TRP A 370 15.08 5.38 -21.52
CA TRP A 370 15.12 5.82 -22.93
C TRP A 370 16.24 6.81 -23.23
N GLN A 371 16.54 7.73 -22.30
CA GLN A 371 17.63 8.71 -22.46
C GLN A 371 19.00 8.01 -22.54
N LYS A 372 19.19 6.96 -21.73
CA LYS A 372 20.43 6.16 -21.76
C LYS A 372 20.55 5.32 -23.03
N ALA A 373 19.43 4.96 -23.64
CA ALA A 373 19.40 4.27 -24.92
C ALA A 373 19.60 5.20 -26.12
N GLY A 374 19.63 6.52 -25.91
CA GLY A 374 19.75 7.51 -26.98
C GLY A 374 18.48 7.66 -27.83
N SER A 375 17.33 7.24 -27.30
CA SER A 375 16.03 7.41 -27.96
C SER A 375 15.54 8.88 -27.87
N ASP A 376 14.67 9.27 -28.78
CA ASP A 376 13.92 10.55 -28.75
C ASP A 376 12.76 10.56 -27.73
N GLY A 377 12.52 9.42 -27.08
CA GLY A 377 11.51 9.24 -26.05
C GLY A 377 10.15 8.80 -26.56
N THR A 378 9.95 8.58 -27.86
CA THR A 378 8.68 8.04 -28.42
C THR A 378 8.39 6.62 -27.93
N ASP A 379 9.41 5.85 -27.60
CA ASP A 379 9.36 4.47 -27.09
C ASP A 379 9.70 4.38 -25.58
N TYR A 380 9.55 5.47 -24.84
CA TYR A 380 9.96 5.55 -23.44
C TYR A 380 9.34 4.48 -22.54
N LEU A 381 8.09 4.07 -22.82
CA LEU A 381 7.40 3.00 -22.11
C LEU A 381 8.08 1.65 -22.31
N THR A 382 8.47 1.33 -23.55
CA THR A 382 9.21 0.11 -23.90
C THR A 382 10.53 0.06 -23.13
N HIS A 383 11.26 1.18 -23.08
CA HIS A 383 12.49 1.27 -22.31
C HIS A 383 12.29 1.16 -20.80
N ALA A 384 11.21 1.74 -20.25
CA ALA A 384 10.88 1.61 -18.83
C ALA A 384 10.59 0.15 -18.45
N VAL A 385 9.76 -0.54 -19.24
CA VAL A 385 9.46 -1.97 -19.05
C VAL A 385 10.74 -2.81 -19.15
N ALA A 386 11.54 -2.60 -20.19
CA ALA A 386 12.80 -3.32 -20.39
C ALA A 386 13.78 -3.08 -19.22
N ALA A 387 13.87 -1.85 -18.70
CA ALA A 387 14.72 -1.52 -17.57
C ALA A 387 14.26 -2.18 -16.26
N ALA A 388 12.94 -2.24 -16.01
CA ALA A 388 12.38 -2.93 -14.85
C ALA A 388 12.62 -4.45 -14.91
N GLU A 389 12.41 -5.07 -16.08
CA GLU A 389 12.70 -6.50 -16.30
C GLU A 389 14.20 -6.81 -16.22
N GLN A 390 15.05 -5.93 -16.76
CA GLN A 390 16.50 -6.10 -16.65
C GLN A 390 16.96 -5.98 -15.19
N MET A 391 16.42 -5.04 -14.43
CA MET A 391 16.71 -4.89 -13.00
C MET A 391 16.30 -6.13 -12.20
N LYS A 392 15.10 -6.67 -12.48
CA LYS A 392 14.63 -7.94 -11.92
C LYS A 392 15.60 -9.08 -12.20
N LYS A 393 16.03 -9.24 -13.46
CA LYS A 393 17.02 -10.26 -13.87
C LYS A 393 18.35 -10.08 -13.15
N ASP A 394 18.83 -8.85 -13.02
CA ASP A 394 20.11 -8.56 -12.36
C ASP A 394 20.06 -8.88 -10.85
N ILE A 395 18.97 -8.52 -10.17
CA ILE A 395 18.76 -8.87 -8.75
C ILE A 395 18.65 -10.39 -8.58
N SER A 396 17.96 -11.07 -9.51
CA SER A 396 17.76 -12.53 -9.47
C SER A 396 19.05 -13.34 -9.58
N LYS A 397 20.16 -12.74 -10.05
CA LYS A 397 21.50 -13.36 -10.04
C LYS A 397 22.05 -13.56 -8.63
N TYR A 398 21.56 -12.79 -7.65
CA TYR A 398 22.06 -12.78 -6.27
C TYR A 398 20.99 -13.17 -5.24
N VAL A 399 19.71 -12.97 -5.57
CA VAL A 399 18.59 -13.18 -4.65
C VAL A 399 17.55 -14.07 -5.32
N VAL A 400 17.21 -15.19 -4.68
CA VAL A 400 16.10 -16.04 -5.13
C VAL A 400 14.83 -15.61 -4.41
N ILE A 401 13.86 -15.08 -5.15
CA ILE A 401 12.55 -14.70 -4.61
C ILE A 401 11.64 -15.94 -4.69
N LEU A 402 11.43 -16.55 -3.53
CA LEU A 402 10.60 -17.76 -3.35
C LEU A 402 9.12 -17.45 -3.13
#